data_AF-A0A1U7WE34-F1
#
_entry.id   AF-A0A1U7WE34-F1
#
_cell.length_a   1.000
_cell.length_b   1.000
_cell.length_c   1.000
_cell.angle_alpha   90.00
_cell.angle_beta   90.00
_cell.angle_gamma   90.00
#
_symmetry.space_group_name_H-M   'P 1'
#
loop_
_entity.id
_entity.type
_entity.pdbx_description
1 polymer ?
#
loop_
_entity_poly.entity_id
_entity_poly.type
_entity_poly.pdbx_seq_one_letter_code
_entity_poly.pdbx_strand_id
1 'polypeptide(L)'
;MEPDHNPPPNTSTPFHHHHDGAGTCVNCGGPTAFPTPPPDPNPNYIPIRAPAVNLPPANNREIIIRTPVPQSQRIIPLTPPFHFQTPTKKIHSQSDIDQFHSSPTCHNFLGFIVSLSESVRSHKLSDPCHVSPPVSAIVSVLQTLIAYVDEIPLALQTSRYGNLAYRTWHEHMSCDAESFMLQFLPTDLHSATVELVPYFTDSFGNSSRIDYGTGHETNFAAWLYCLARLGVVKEEDYQALVSRVFVKYLELMRKLQTTYCLEPAGSHGVWGLDDYHFLPFIFGSSQLIDHKYMKPKSIHNEDILENFSNEYLYLSCIIFIKKVKKGVFAEHSPMLDDISGVPNWNKVNSGLLKMYKIEVLQKVPIMQHFLFGSIIQWQ
;
A
#
# COMPACT_ATOMS: atom_id res chain seq x y z
N MET A 1 31.31 -71.55 44.18
CA MET A 1 31.00 -72.19 42.88
C MET A 1 30.74 -71.08 41.88
N GLU A 2 31.80 -70.63 41.20
CA GLU A 2 31.72 -70.33 39.77
C GLU A 2 31.35 -71.65 39.04
N PRO A 3 30.71 -71.59 37.86
CA PRO A 3 31.41 -71.37 36.58
C PRO A 3 30.59 -70.53 35.56
N ASP A 4 31.05 -70.14 34.36
CA ASP A 4 32.40 -69.86 33.87
C ASP A 4 32.34 -68.98 32.59
N HIS A 5 33.47 -68.31 32.31
CA HIS A 5 34.02 -68.02 30.97
C HIS A 5 33.31 -67.07 29.97
N ASN A 6 34.17 -66.37 29.22
CA ASN A 6 33.92 -65.30 28.24
C ASN A 6 35.03 -65.35 27.16
N PRO A 7 35.07 -64.42 26.18
CA PRO A 7 34.38 -64.37 24.86
C PRO A 7 35.13 -65.30 23.85
N PRO A 8 35.71 -64.97 22.65
CA PRO A 8 35.51 -63.93 21.60
C PRO A 8 35.36 -64.59 20.16
N PRO A 9 35.68 -63.99 18.98
CA PRO A 9 35.99 -62.59 18.63
C PRO A 9 35.29 -61.97 17.37
N ASN A 10 35.35 -60.63 17.31
CA ASN A 10 35.51 -59.74 16.13
C ASN A 10 34.49 -59.69 14.98
N THR A 11 33.90 -58.50 14.78
CA THR A 11 34.17 -57.66 13.57
C THR A 11 33.79 -56.18 13.78
N SER A 12 34.80 -55.32 13.63
CA SER A 12 34.80 -53.93 13.08
C SER A 12 33.50 -53.41 12.44
N THR A 13 33.00 -52.19 12.65
CA THR A 13 33.61 -50.85 12.37
C THR A 13 32.81 -49.69 13.02
N PRO A 14 33.30 -48.43 13.09
CA PRO A 14 32.65 -47.34 13.83
C PRO A 14 31.52 -46.61 13.07
N PHE A 15 30.51 -46.12 13.80
CA PHE A 15 29.49 -45.20 13.28
C PHE A 15 30.00 -43.74 13.30
N HIS A 16 30.11 -43.12 12.12
CA HIS A 16 30.24 -41.67 11.99
C HIS A 16 28.87 -41.00 12.16
N HIS A 17 28.80 -39.97 13.02
CA HIS A 17 27.68 -39.02 13.00
C HIS A 17 27.89 -38.01 11.88
N HIS A 18 27.10 -38.12 10.80
CA HIS A 18 26.94 -37.07 9.80
C HIS A 18 25.69 -36.25 10.10
N HIS A 19 25.88 -34.96 10.38
CA HIS A 19 24.82 -33.95 10.34
C HIS A 19 24.74 -33.39 8.92
N ASP A 20 23.88 -33.96 8.08
CA ASP A 20 23.63 -33.43 6.73
C ASP A 20 22.16 -33.03 6.59
N GLY A 21 21.96 -31.72 6.47
CA GLY A 21 20.65 -31.06 6.41
C GLY A 21 20.72 -29.70 5.73
N ALA A 22 21.59 -29.57 4.71
CA ALA A 22 21.67 -28.37 3.90
C ALA A 22 20.42 -28.25 3.02
N GLY A 23 19.57 -27.27 3.32
CA GLY A 23 18.41 -26.95 2.49
C GLY A 23 18.83 -26.57 1.07
N THR A 24 18.05 -26.99 0.08
CA THR A 24 18.27 -26.65 -1.34
C THR A 24 17.23 -25.66 -1.83
N CYS A 25 17.67 -24.72 -2.67
CA CYS A 25 16.80 -23.71 -3.26
C CYS A 25 15.80 -24.34 -4.24
N VAL A 26 14.51 -24.17 -3.99
CA VAL A 26 13.42 -24.76 -4.80
C VAL A 26 13.48 -24.38 -6.29
N ASN A 27 14.07 -23.22 -6.63
CA ASN A 27 14.17 -22.75 -8.01
C ASN A 27 15.42 -23.22 -8.78
N CYS A 28 16.46 -23.74 -8.10
CA CYS A 28 17.72 -24.10 -8.78
C CYS A 28 18.52 -25.27 -8.15
N GLY A 29 18.04 -25.89 -7.07
CA GLY A 29 18.70 -27.01 -6.40
C GLY A 29 19.98 -26.67 -5.63
N GLY A 30 20.48 -25.44 -5.70
CA GLY A 30 21.71 -25.02 -5.00
C GLY A 30 21.56 -24.95 -3.48
N PRO A 31 22.62 -25.23 -2.70
CA PRO A 31 22.58 -25.19 -1.23
C PRO A 31 22.36 -23.77 -0.70
N THR A 32 21.49 -23.62 0.30
CA THR A 32 21.18 -22.33 0.94
C THR A 32 22.05 -22.11 2.18
N ALA A 33 22.79 -20.99 2.22
CA ALA A 33 23.69 -20.66 3.33
C ALA A 33 23.00 -20.19 4.63
N PHE A 34 21.67 -20.09 4.64
CA PHE A 34 20.88 -19.65 5.79
C PHE A 34 19.66 -20.57 5.98
N PRO A 35 19.23 -20.82 7.22
CA PRO A 35 17.98 -21.52 7.48
C PRO A 35 16.80 -20.71 6.93
N THR A 36 15.75 -21.42 6.50
CA THR A 36 14.47 -20.79 6.15
C THR A 36 13.94 -19.95 7.32
N PRO A 37 13.36 -18.76 7.08
CA PRO A 37 12.68 -18.01 8.13
C PRO A 37 11.66 -18.91 8.86
N PRO A 38 11.48 -18.75 10.19
CA PRO A 38 10.43 -19.48 10.89
C PRO A 38 9.07 -19.15 10.24
N PRO A 39 8.16 -20.14 10.12
CA PRO A 39 6.82 -19.88 9.60
C PRO A 39 6.10 -18.85 10.46
N ASP A 40 5.28 -18.01 9.83
CA ASP A 40 4.40 -17.07 10.52
C ASP A 40 3.51 -17.85 11.52
N PRO A 41 3.40 -17.44 12.80
CA PRO A 41 2.60 -18.15 13.79
C PRO A 41 1.09 -18.20 13.47
N ASN A 42 0.62 -17.45 12.46
CA ASN A 42 -0.76 -17.52 12.00
C ASN A 42 -0.94 -18.56 10.86
N PRO A 43 -1.62 -19.71 11.09
CA PRO A 43 -1.84 -20.74 10.07
C PRO A 43 -2.77 -20.29 8.93
N ASN A 44 -3.44 -19.13 9.07
CA ASN A 44 -4.34 -18.56 8.04
C ASN A 44 -3.67 -17.45 7.19
N TYR A 45 -2.35 -17.24 7.30
CA TYR A 45 -1.64 -16.26 6.47
C TYR A 45 -1.55 -16.73 5.01
N ILE A 46 -2.14 -15.96 4.08
CA ILE A 46 -1.95 -16.16 2.65
C ILE A 46 -0.77 -15.28 2.22
N PRO A 47 0.35 -15.83 1.72
CA PRO A 47 1.47 -15.01 1.28
C PRO A 47 1.04 -14.03 0.17
N ILE A 48 1.48 -12.77 0.23
CA ILE A 48 1.20 -11.78 -0.83
C ILE A 48 1.81 -12.22 -2.18
N ARG A 49 2.86 -13.05 -2.13
CA ARG A 49 3.50 -13.74 -3.27
C ARG A 49 2.80 -15.03 -3.72
N ALA A 50 1.74 -15.48 -3.05
CA ALA A 50 0.88 -16.52 -3.61
C ALA A 50 0.28 -15.97 -4.92
N PRO A 51 0.17 -16.79 -5.98
CA PRO A 51 -0.56 -16.37 -7.17
C PRO A 51 -2.01 -16.10 -6.74
N ALA A 52 -2.45 -14.84 -6.87
CA ALA A 52 -3.86 -14.54 -6.87
C ALA A 52 -4.51 -15.49 -7.89
N VAL A 53 -5.53 -16.24 -7.49
CA VAL A 53 -6.12 -17.32 -8.31
C VAL A 53 -6.29 -16.81 -9.73
N ASN A 54 -5.55 -17.42 -10.67
CA ASN A 54 -5.41 -16.93 -12.05
C ASN A 54 -6.72 -17.09 -12.82
N LEU A 55 -7.69 -16.23 -12.53
CA LEU A 55 -8.74 -15.89 -13.47
C LEU A 55 -8.02 -15.32 -14.71
N PRO A 56 -8.27 -15.86 -15.92
CA PRO A 56 -7.56 -15.42 -17.11
C PRO A 56 -7.75 -13.91 -17.32
N PRO A 57 -6.72 -13.15 -17.73
CA PRO A 57 -6.78 -11.68 -17.77
C PRO A 57 -7.97 -11.09 -18.53
N ALA A 58 -8.49 -11.81 -19.52
CA ALA A 58 -9.70 -11.47 -20.25
C ALA A 58 -10.94 -11.30 -19.35
N ASN A 59 -11.10 -12.16 -18.33
CA ASN A 59 -12.29 -12.18 -17.49
C ASN A 59 -12.35 -10.94 -16.57
N ASN A 60 -11.23 -10.56 -15.95
CA ASN A 60 -11.18 -9.34 -15.12
C ASN A 60 -11.46 -8.08 -15.94
N ARG A 61 -10.96 -8.00 -17.19
CA ARG A 61 -11.22 -6.85 -18.08
C ARG A 61 -12.72 -6.69 -18.37
N GLU A 62 -13.44 -7.78 -18.66
CA GLU A 62 -14.90 -7.73 -18.86
C GLU A 62 -15.65 -7.36 -17.57
N ILE A 63 -15.26 -7.92 -16.42
CA ILE A 63 -15.81 -7.58 -15.11
C ILE A 63 -15.64 -6.09 -14.81
N ILE A 64 -14.44 -5.53 -15.01
CA ILE A 64 -14.14 -4.10 -14.81
C ILE A 64 -14.99 -3.24 -15.76
N ILE A 65 -15.15 -3.61 -17.04
CA ILE A 65 -15.98 -2.86 -17.98
C ILE A 65 -17.45 -2.80 -17.49
N ARG A 66 -18.01 -3.94 -17.05
CA ARG A 66 -19.40 -4.07 -16.60
C ARG A 66 -19.67 -3.50 -15.20
N THR A 67 -18.66 -3.43 -14.33
CA THR A 67 -18.79 -2.86 -12.98
C THR A 67 -19.30 -1.42 -13.05
N PRO A 68 -20.28 -0.98 -12.24
CA PRO A 68 -20.70 0.42 -12.21
C PRO A 68 -19.55 1.31 -11.71
N VAL A 69 -19.43 2.53 -12.24
CA VAL A 69 -18.45 3.50 -11.71
C VAL A 69 -18.84 3.82 -10.27
N PRO A 70 -17.94 3.64 -9.28
CA PRO A 70 -18.21 4.07 -7.90
C PRO A 70 -18.58 5.56 -7.86
N GLN A 71 -19.54 5.92 -7.01
CA GLN A 71 -20.02 7.30 -6.85
C GLN A 71 -19.52 7.86 -5.53
N SER A 72 -19.33 9.18 -5.45
CA SER A 72 -19.01 9.87 -4.21
C SER A 72 -20.09 9.65 -3.17
N GLN A 73 -19.67 9.59 -1.91
CA GLN A 73 -20.58 9.55 -0.77
C GLN A 73 -20.16 10.60 0.25
N ARG A 74 -21.17 11.24 0.82
CA ARG A 74 -20.99 12.12 1.97
C ARG A 74 -20.54 11.30 3.17
N ILE A 75 -19.55 11.82 3.89
CA ILE A 75 -19.04 11.20 5.10
C ILE A 75 -19.82 11.77 6.29
N ILE A 76 -20.46 10.89 7.05
CA ILE A 76 -21.23 11.26 8.23
C ILE A 76 -20.29 11.13 9.44
N PRO A 77 -20.02 12.22 10.17
CA PRO A 77 -19.22 12.16 11.40
C PRO A 77 -19.88 11.28 12.46
N LEU A 78 -19.06 10.57 13.22
CA LEU A 78 -19.48 9.82 14.40
C LEU A 78 -19.98 10.77 15.49
N THR A 79 -20.99 10.34 16.22
CA THR A 79 -21.55 11.05 17.37
C THR A 79 -21.15 10.34 18.67
N PRO A 80 -20.88 11.07 19.77
CA PRO A 80 -20.71 10.47 21.10
C PRO A 80 -21.94 9.66 21.56
N PRO A 81 -21.78 8.69 22.50
CA PRO A 81 -20.53 8.28 23.13
C PRO A 81 -19.62 7.48 22.18
N PHE A 82 -18.32 7.73 22.25
CA PHE A 82 -17.34 6.99 21.47
C PHE A 82 -16.87 5.73 22.22
N HIS A 83 -16.71 4.63 21.48
CA HIS A 83 -16.24 3.35 21.99
C HIS A 83 -15.11 2.83 21.10
N PHE A 84 -14.02 3.60 21.03
CA PHE A 84 -12.85 3.26 20.21
C PHE A 84 -12.18 1.98 20.69
N GLN A 85 -11.67 1.19 19.74
CA GLN A 85 -11.05 -0.10 20.00
C GLN A 85 -9.87 -0.32 19.06
N THR A 86 -8.88 -1.09 19.50
CA THR A 86 -7.79 -1.53 18.62
C THR A 86 -8.37 -2.31 17.45
N PRO A 87 -8.14 -1.88 16.18
CA PRO A 87 -8.75 -2.49 15.03
C PRO A 87 -8.05 -3.81 14.70
N THR A 88 -8.80 -4.74 14.11
CA THR A 88 -8.36 -6.12 13.89
C THR A 88 -8.56 -6.55 12.45
N LYS A 89 -7.73 -7.49 11.98
CA LYS A 89 -7.91 -8.13 10.67
C LYS A 89 -9.15 -9.04 10.73
N LYS A 90 -9.98 -8.99 9.68
CA LYS A 90 -11.23 -9.78 9.55
C LYS A 90 -11.34 -10.55 8.24
N ILE A 91 -10.61 -10.14 7.21
CA ILE A 91 -10.64 -10.74 5.87
C ILE A 91 -9.63 -11.88 5.81
N HIS A 92 -10.12 -13.10 5.62
CA HIS A 92 -9.31 -14.32 5.51
C HIS A 92 -9.61 -15.13 4.23
N SER A 93 -10.75 -14.86 3.59
CA SER A 93 -11.30 -15.60 2.46
C SER A 93 -12.01 -14.68 1.46
N GLN A 94 -12.39 -15.24 0.30
CA GLN A 94 -13.21 -14.51 -0.68
C GLN A 94 -14.61 -14.20 -0.14
N SER A 95 -15.18 -15.05 0.74
CA SER A 95 -16.48 -14.78 1.35
C SER A 95 -16.45 -13.54 2.24
N ASP A 96 -15.32 -13.28 2.90
CA ASP A 96 -15.13 -12.10 3.75
C ASP A 96 -15.00 -10.83 2.90
N ILE A 97 -14.34 -10.93 1.74
CA ILE A 97 -14.33 -9.86 0.73
C ILE A 97 -15.74 -9.55 0.27
N ASP A 98 -16.51 -10.57 -0.09
CA ASP A 98 -17.86 -10.40 -0.65
C ASP A 98 -18.82 -9.79 0.39
N GLN A 99 -18.70 -10.20 1.67
CA GLN A 99 -19.38 -9.56 2.80
C GLN A 99 -18.96 -8.08 2.91
N PHE A 100 -17.68 -7.79 3.12
CA PHE A 100 -17.20 -6.42 3.31
C PHE A 100 -17.61 -5.52 2.14
N HIS A 101 -17.42 -6.00 0.91
CA HIS A 101 -17.78 -5.29 -0.32
C HIS A 101 -19.28 -4.98 -0.44
N SER A 102 -20.15 -5.83 0.12
CA SER A 102 -21.59 -5.54 0.19
C SER A 102 -21.97 -4.55 1.30
N SER A 103 -21.12 -4.37 2.32
CA SER A 103 -21.41 -3.55 3.49
C SER A 103 -21.56 -2.04 3.20
N PRO A 104 -22.34 -1.29 3.99
CA PRO A 104 -22.35 0.16 3.97
C PRO A 104 -20.96 0.77 4.23
N THR A 105 -20.14 0.14 5.08
CA THR A 105 -18.77 0.58 5.39
C THR A 105 -17.88 0.65 4.15
N CYS A 106 -17.87 -0.41 3.32
CA CYS A 106 -17.06 -0.43 2.10
C CYS A 106 -17.57 0.58 1.07
N HIS A 107 -18.90 0.69 0.92
CA HIS A 107 -19.50 1.67 0.03
C HIS A 107 -19.17 3.12 0.42
N ASN A 108 -19.17 3.45 1.72
CA ASN A 108 -18.83 4.79 2.20
C ASN A 108 -17.31 5.07 2.11
N PHE A 109 -16.46 4.08 2.40
CA PHE A 109 -15.01 4.18 2.21
C PHE A 109 -14.64 4.38 0.72
N LEU A 110 -15.21 3.59 -0.19
CA LEU A 110 -14.97 3.78 -1.62
C LEU A 110 -15.57 5.10 -2.13
N GLY A 111 -16.71 5.52 -1.57
CA GLY A 111 -17.31 6.83 -1.81
C GLY A 111 -16.40 7.98 -1.37
N PHE A 112 -15.68 7.85 -0.26
CA PHE A 112 -14.66 8.81 0.16
C PHE A 112 -13.52 8.93 -0.86
N ILE A 113 -13.01 7.82 -1.40
CA ILE A 113 -11.98 7.85 -2.46
C ILE A 113 -12.49 8.60 -3.71
N VAL A 114 -13.76 8.41 -4.08
CA VAL A 114 -14.37 9.17 -5.19
C VAL A 114 -14.50 10.65 -4.84
N SER A 115 -14.95 11.00 -3.62
CA SER A 115 -15.02 12.39 -3.16
C SER A 115 -13.63 13.10 -3.16
N LEU A 116 -12.56 12.38 -2.77
CA LEU A 116 -11.18 12.86 -2.90
C LEU A 116 -10.76 13.03 -4.36
N SER A 117 -11.14 12.10 -5.24
CA SER A 117 -10.89 12.21 -6.69
C SER A 117 -11.61 13.40 -7.30
N GLU A 118 -12.88 13.63 -6.95
CA GLU A 118 -13.70 14.73 -7.45
C GLU A 118 -13.22 16.10 -6.95
N SER A 119 -12.71 16.19 -5.72
CA SER A 119 -12.21 17.45 -5.14
C SER A 119 -11.01 18.07 -5.88
N VAL A 120 -10.24 17.26 -6.61
CA VAL A 120 -9.11 17.71 -7.45
C VAL A 120 -9.43 17.74 -8.95
N ARG A 121 -10.69 17.52 -9.34
CA ARG A 121 -11.09 17.48 -10.76
C ARG A 121 -10.69 18.78 -11.47
N SER A 122 -9.92 18.66 -12.55
CA SER A 122 -9.46 19.81 -13.36
C SER A 122 -8.62 20.86 -12.62
N HIS A 123 -8.09 20.55 -11.42
CA HIS A 123 -7.21 21.43 -10.64
C HIS A 123 -5.77 20.91 -10.62
N LYS A 124 -4.80 21.82 -10.69
CA LYS A 124 -3.38 21.53 -10.51
C LYS A 124 -3.02 21.35 -9.04
N LEU A 125 -1.82 20.80 -8.80
CA LEU A 125 -1.26 20.78 -7.45
C LEU A 125 -0.93 22.19 -6.93
N SER A 126 -0.44 23.12 -7.77
CA SER A 126 -0.15 24.49 -7.32
C SER A 126 -1.37 25.39 -7.09
N ASP A 127 -2.58 24.97 -7.50
CA ASP A 127 -3.78 25.80 -7.36
C ASP A 127 -4.12 26.07 -5.88
N PRO A 128 -4.60 27.28 -5.52
CA PRO A 128 -5.07 27.57 -4.18
C PRO A 128 -6.25 26.68 -3.76
N CYS A 129 -6.25 26.24 -2.51
CA CYS A 129 -7.28 25.41 -1.90
C CYS A 129 -7.44 25.77 -0.42
N HIS A 130 -8.55 25.39 0.21
CA HIS A 130 -8.68 25.48 1.66
C HIS A 130 -7.69 24.52 2.35
N VAL A 131 -6.99 25.00 3.37
CA VAL A 131 -6.07 24.20 4.19
C VAL A 131 -6.34 24.52 5.66
N SER A 132 -6.99 23.61 6.36
CA SER A 132 -7.26 23.76 7.79
C SER A 132 -5.99 23.51 8.66
N PRO A 133 -6.01 23.87 9.95
CA PRO A 133 -4.91 23.57 10.87
C PRO A 133 -4.59 22.07 10.98
N PRO A 134 -5.57 21.13 11.07
CA PRO A 134 -5.29 19.70 11.03
C PRO A 134 -4.56 19.25 9.76
N VAL A 135 -4.97 19.72 8.57
CA VAL A 135 -4.27 19.39 7.31
C VAL A 135 -2.84 19.90 7.32
N SER A 136 -2.61 21.11 7.84
CA SER A 136 -1.28 21.69 7.98
C SER A 136 -0.40 20.87 8.93
N ALA A 137 -0.93 20.43 10.07
CA ALA A 137 -0.23 19.58 11.03
C ALA A 137 0.11 18.19 10.45
N ILE A 138 -0.81 17.57 9.70
CA ILE A 138 -0.55 16.29 9.01
C ILE A 138 0.57 16.44 7.97
N VAL A 139 0.61 17.55 7.23
CA VAL A 139 1.71 17.86 6.32
C VAL A 139 3.04 17.98 7.07
N SER A 140 3.06 18.64 8.25
CA SER A 140 4.26 18.73 9.10
C SER A 140 4.71 17.36 9.63
N VAL A 141 3.79 16.50 10.08
CA VAL A 141 4.10 15.12 10.49
C VAL A 141 4.77 14.34 9.35
N LEU A 142 4.23 14.41 8.13
CA LEU A 142 4.86 13.77 6.97
C LEU A 142 6.24 14.36 6.64
N GLN A 143 6.47 15.65 6.87
CA GLN A 143 7.81 16.27 6.72
C GLN A 143 8.80 15.75 7.77
N THR A 144 8.39 15.58 9.03
CA THR A 144 9.21 14.95 10.08
C THR A 144 9.57 13.52 9.68
N LEU A 145 8.61 12.73 9.19
CA LEU A 145 8.87 11.37 8.71
C LEU A 145 9.83 11.32 7.51
N ILE A 146 9.81 12.34 6.64
CA ILE A 146 10.78 12.49 5.54
C ILE A 146 12.19 12.78 6.08
N ALA A 147 12.31 13.61 7.13
CA ALA A 147 13.58 13.91 7.78
C ALA A 147 14.18 12.69 8.49
N TYR A 148 13.35 11.84 9.13
CA TYR A 148 13.81 10.57 9.73
C TYR A 148 14.52 9.64 8.72
N VAL A 149 14.22 9.75 7.42
CA VAL A 149 14.93 8.98 6.37
C VAL A 149 16.35 9.51 6.13
N ASP A 150 16.62 10.80 6.36
CA ASP A 150 17.96 11.39 6.25
C ASP A 150 18.80 11.11 7.51
N GLU A 151 18.13 11.03 8.67
CA GLU A 151 18.76 10.77 9.97
C GLU A 151 19.14 9.29 10.19
N ILE A 152 18.47 8.36 9.50
CA ILE A 152 18.65 6.91 9.67
C ILE A 152 19.41 6.35 8.44
N PRO A 153 20.76 6.24 8.53
CA PRO A 153 21.60 5.81 7.41
C PRO A 153 21.38 4.33 7.08
N LEU A 154 21.77 3.95 5.86
CA LEU A 154 21.69 2.57 5.39
C LEU A 154 22.55 1.63 6.25
N ALA A 155 21.95 0.52 6.66
CA ALA A 155 22.68 -0.56 7.31
C ALA A 155 23.66 -1.19 6.32
N LEU A 156 24.87 -1.52 6.80
CA LEU A 156 25.84 -2.29 6.04
C LEU A 156 25.26 -3.69 5.75
N GLN A 157 25.04 -3.99 4.47
CA GLN A 157 24.50 -5.29 4.06
C GLN A 157 25.07 -5.77 2.73
N THR A 158 25.10 -7.09 2.57
CA THR A 158 25.43 -7.77 1.31
C THR A 158 24.18 -8.13 0.49
N SER A 159 22.99 -7.99 1.07
CA SER A 159 21.71 -8.24 0.37
C SER A 159 21.42 -7.14 -0.65
N ARG A 160 20.96 -7.56 -1.84
CA ARG A 160 20.40 -6.66 -2.88
C ARG A 160 18.93 -6.28 -2.65
N TYR A 161 18.26 -6.91 -1.69
CA TYR A 161 16.87 -6.70 -1.32
C TYR A 161 16.77 -6.06 0.06
N GLY A 162 15.82 -5.14 0.25
CA GLY A 162 15.36 -4.60 1.54
C GLY A 162 16.45 -4.22 2.55
N ASN A 163 16.79 -2.93 2.66
CA ASN A 163 17.75 -2.48 3.65
C ASN A 163 17.19 -2.55 5.07
N LEU A 164 17.91 -3.26 5.96
CA LEU A 164 17.48 -3.48 7.35
C LEU A 164 17.27 -2.17 8.15
N ALA A 165 17.90 -1.06 7.77
CA ALA A 165 17.67 0.26 8.39
C ALA A 165 16.21 0.75 8.27
N TYR A 166 15.43 0.22 7.31
CA TYR A 166 13.99 0.47 7.26
C TYR A 166 13.27 0.06 8.55
N ARG A 167 13.75 -1.00 9.23
CA ARG A 167 13.17 -1.43 10.52
C ARG A 167 13.36 -0.37 11.60
N THR A 168 14.54 0.24 11.65
CA THR A 168 14.84 1.35 12.57
C THR A 168 13.98 2.57 12.25
N TRP A 169 13.78 2.90 10.97
CA TRP A 169 12.87 3.98 10.56
C TRP A 169 11.40 3.68 10.94
N HIS A 170 10.93 2.46 10.70
CA HIS A 170 9.56 2.05 11.01
C HIS A 170 9.30 1.98 12.52
N GLU A 171 10.27 1.53 13.31
CA GLU A 171 10.23 1.54 14.77
C GLU A 171 10.17 2.98 15.31
N HIS A 172 11.04 3.88 14.84
CA HIS A 172 11.05 5.30 15.24
C HIS A 172 9.70 5.98 14.93
N MET A 173 9.19 5.81 13.71
CA MET A 173 7.86 6.29 13.30
C MET A 173 6.74 5.71 14.16
N SER A 174 6.83 4.43 14.54
CA SER A 174 5.81 3.74 15.34
C SER A 174 5.80 4.21 16.80
N CYS A 175 6.97 4.50 17.39
CA CYS A 175 7.08 5.06 18.73
C CYS A 175 6.43 6.46 18.83
N ASP A 176 6.62 7.30 17.82
CA ASP A 176 6.10 8.66 17.80
C ASP A 176 4.64 8.77 17.31
N ALA A 177 4.10 7.70 16.72
CA ALA A 177 2.81 7.69 16.02
C ALA A 177 1.64 8.27 16.84
N GLU A 178 1.54 7.92 18.13
CA GLU A 178 0.51 8.50 19.01
C GLU A 178 0.72 10.01 19.21
N SER A 179 1.97 10.43 19.46
CA SER A 179 2.30 11.85 19.63
C SER A 179 1.95 12.68 18.40
N PHE A 180 2.13 12.13 17.19
CA PHE A 180 1.73 12.78 15.94
C PHE A 180 0.22 12.97 15.85
N MET A 181 -0.59 11.98 16.25
CA MET A 181 -2.06 12.12 16.26
C MET A 181 -2.49 13.26 17.21
N LEU A 182 -1.89 13.34 18.40
CA LEU A 182 -2.23 14.34 19.42
C LEU A 182 -1.92 15.79 18.99
N GLN A 183 -1.11 16.02 17.94
CA GLN A 183 -0.83 17.36 17.41
C GLN A 183 -2.04 18.01 16.70
N PHE A 184 -2.99 17.20 16.22
CA PHE A 184 -4.14 17.69 15.45
C PHE A 184 -5.49 17.15 15.93
N LEU A 185 -5.53 16.15 16.81
CA LEU A 185 -6.77 15.68 17.42
C LEU A 185 -7.27 16.63 18.52
N PRO A 186 -8.55 17.03 18.48
CA PRO A 186 -9.25 17.61 19.64
C PRO A 186 -9.16 16.72 20.88
N THR A 187 -9.16 17.33 22.08
CA THR A 187 -8.99 16.61 23.36
C THR A 187 -10.05 15.54 23.63
N ASP A 188 -11.30 15.78 23.21
CA ASP A 188 -12.40 14.82 23.29
C ASP A 188 -12.23 13.60 22.36
N LEU A 189 -11.34 13.71 21.37
CA LEU A 189 -10.98 12.66 20.43
C LEU A 189 -9.61 12.02 20.72
N HIS A 190 -8.90 12.40 21.79
CA HIS A 190 -7.61 11.78 22.15
C HIS A 190 -7.73 10.28 22.40
N SER A 191 -8.88 9.79 22.87
CA SER A 191 -9.14 8.34 23.01
C SER A 191 -9.21 7.59 21.67
N ALA A 192 -9.26 8.27 20.52
CA ALA A 192 -9.26 7.64 19.20
C ALA A 192 -7.86 7.17 18.75
N THR A 193 -6.77 7.54 19.45
CA THR A 193 -5.39 7.11 19.10
C THR A 193 -5.26 5.59 19.07
N VAL A 194 -5.94 4.88 19.98
CA VAL A 194 -6.02 3.41 20.04
C VAL A 194 -6.49 2.77 18.73
N GLU A 195 -7.28 3.50 17.94
CA GLU A 195 -7.80 3.05 16.65
C GLU A 195 -7.07 3.67 15.46
N LEU A 196 -6.70 4.94 15.54
CA LEU A 196 -6.01 5.68 14.45
C LEU A 196 -4.57 5.24 14.24
N VAL A 197 -3.81 4.99 15.31
CA VAL A 197 -2.37 4.67 15.23
C VAL A 197 -2.11 3.40 14.40
N PRO A 198 -2.84 2.28 14.56
CA PRO A 198 -2.64 1.10 13.72
C PRO A 198 -2.90 1.29 12.21
N TYR A 199 -3.84 2.16 11.82
CA TYR A 199 -4.00 2.52 10.39
C TYR A 199 -2.79 3.32 9.88
N PHE A 200 -2.30 4.27 10.69
CA PHE A 200 -1.15 5.10 10.37
C PHE A 200 0.14 4.29 10.25
N THR A 201 0.47 3.42 11.22
CA THR A 201 1.74 2.67 11.22
C THR A 201 1.81 1.59 10.14
N ASP A 202 0.67 1.03 9.71
CA ASP A 202 0.60 0.13 8.56
C ASP A 202 0.46 0.87 7.21
N SER A 203 0.43 2.21 7.19
CA SER A 203 0.34 3.01 5.95
C SER A 203 1.64 3.06 5.14
N PHE A 204 2.77 2.65 5.71
CA PHE A 204 4.11 2.97 5.18
C PHE A 204 4.92 1.75 4.72
N GLY A 205 4.36 0.55 4.78
CA GLY A 205 5.02 -0.71 4.41
C GLY A 205 5.28 -1.61 5.62
N ASN A 206 5.67 -2.86 5.39
CA ASN A 206 5.87 -3.86 6.44
C ASN A 206 7.33 -3.97 6.88
N SER A 207 7.65 -3.69 8.14
CA SER A 207 9.02 -3.73 8.69
C SER A 207 9.68 -5.12 8.64
N SER A 208 8.91 -6.20 8.84
CA SER A 208 9.44 -7.57 8.79
C SER A 208 9.86 -7.96 7.37
N ARG A 209 8.98 -7.74 6.38
CA ARG A 209 9.20 -8.11 4.97
C ARG A 209 10.01 -7.08 4.18
N ILE A 210 10.07 -5.84 4.65
CA ILE A 210 10.71 -4.69 3.98
C ILE A 210 10.08 -4.47 2.59
N ASP A 211 8.74 -4.49 2.56
CA ASP A 211 7.94 -4.31 1.36
C ASP A 211 6.87 -3.21 1.53
N TYR A 212 6.41 -2.69 0.39
CA TYR A 212 5.33 -1.70 0.30
C TYR A 212 4.43 -2.03 -0.90
N GLY A 213 3.18 -1.55 -0.89
CA GLY A 213 2.24 -1.73 -2.00
C GLY A 213 0.86 -1.17 -1.71
N THR A 214 -0.08 -1.43 -2.62
CA THR A 214 -1.41 -0.83 -2.63
C THR A 214 -2.25 -1.10 -1.38
N GLY A 215 -1.98 -2.17 -0.62
CA GLY A 215 -2.63 -2.41 0.69
C GLY A 215 -2.23 -1.35 1.73
N HIS A 216 -0.96 -0.98 1.78
CA HIS A 216 -0.44 0.07 2.67
C HIS A 216 -0.94 1.46 2.24
N GLU A 217 -0.99 1.73 0.92
CA GLU A 217 -1.64 2.93 0.37
C GLU A 217 -3.14 3.01 0.74
N THR A 218 -3.83 1.86 0.73
CA THR A 218 -5.24 1.75 1.12
C THR A 218 -5.43 1.99 2.63
N ASN A 219 -4.49 1.56 3.48
CA ASN A 219 -4.49 1.88 4.90
C ASN A 219 -4.22 3.38 5.17
N PHE A 220 -3.40 4.07 4.35
CA PHE A 220 -3.26 5.53 4.44
C PHE A 220 -4.58 6.25 4.10
N ALA A 221 -5.27 5.81 3.06
CA ALA A 221 -6.59 6.33 2.73
C ALA A 221 -7.65 5.99 3.79
N ALA A 222 -7.55 4.82 4.44
CA ALA A 222 -8.40 4.43 5.56
C ALA A 222 -8.18 5.32 6.79
N TRP A 223 -6.93 5.67 7.09
CA TRP A 223 -6.60 6.64 8.13
C TRP A 223 -7.20 8.02 7.85
N LEU A 224 -7.08 8.54 6.62
CA LEU A 224 -7.73 9.78 6.20
C LEU A 224 -9.27 9.71 6.30
N TYR A 225 -9.87 8.57 5.94
CA TYR A 225 -11.30 8.30 6.09
C TYR A 225 -11.72 8.31 7.56
N CYS A 226 -10.92 7.75 8.46
CA CYS A 226 -11.17 7.82 9.90
C CYS A 226 -11.17 9.27 10.40
N LEU A 227 -10.21 10.10 9.99
CA LEU A 227 -10.20 11.52 10.35
C LEU A 227 -11.46 12.27 9.84
N ALA A 228 -11.94 11.94 8.64
CA ALA A 228 -13.20 12.50 8.11
C ALA A 228 -14.43 12.00 8.90
N ARG A 229 -14.46 10.72 9.27
CA ARG A 229 -15.49 10.11 10.13
C ARG A 229 -15.46 10.61 11.57
N LEU A 230 -14.36 11.20 12.03
CA LEU A 230 -14.25 11.90 13.31
C LEU A 230 -14.53 13.42 13.20
N GLY A 231 -14.75 13.94 11.99
CA GLY A 231 -14.96 15.37 11.76
C GLY A 231 -13.71 16.25 11.93
N VAL A 232 -12.53 15.64 12.08
CA VAL A 232 -11.22 16.30 12.22
C VAL A 232 -10.82 16.99 10.91
N VAL A 233 -11.16 16.37 9.79
CA VAL A 233 -11.07 16.95 8.43
C VAL A 233 -12.44 16.88 7.77
N LYS A 234 -12.76 17.85 6.91
CA LYS A 234 -14.09 18.03 6.32
C LYS A 234 -14.03 18.03 4.80
N GLU A 235 -15.18 18.06 4.13
CA GLU A 235 -15.26 18.09 2.65
C GLU A 235 -14.49 19.28 2.05
N GLU A 236 -14.44 20.42 2.74
CA GLU A 236 -13.63 21.60 2.39
C GLU A 236 -12.11 21.33 2.40
N ASP A 237 -11.62 20.34 3.17
CA ASP A 237 -10.22 19.92 3.18
C ASP A 237 -9.85 18.95 2.05
N TYR A 238 -10.82 18.31 1.39
CA TYR A 238 -10.55 17.14 0.54
C TYR A 238 -9.56 17.43 -0.61
N GLN A 239 -9.64 18.63 -1.19
CA GLN A 239 -8.68 19.05 -2.22
C GLN A 239 -7.25 19.13 -1.66
N ALA A 240 -7.06 19.57 -0.41
CA ALA A 240 -5.77 19.65 0.25
C ALA A 240 -5.30 18.30 0.81
N LEU A 241 -6.22 17.40 1.21
CA LEU A 241 -5.88 16.01 1.54
C LEU A 241 -5.20 15.31 0.36
N VAL A 242 -5.63 15.58 -0.88
CA VAL A 242 -4.95 15.08 -2.07
C VAL A 242 -3.73 15.94 -2.43
N SER A 243 -3.91 17.24 -2.63
CA SER A 243 -2.90 18.14 -3.24
C SER A 243 -1.80 18.62 -2.28
N ARG A 244 -1.88 18.32 -0.98
CA ARG A 244 -0.86 18.63 0.02
C ARG A 244 -0.43 17.38 0.78
N VAL A 245 -1.38 16.71 1.45
CA VAL A 245 -1.09 15.54 2.30
C VAL A 245 -0.68 14.34 1.46
N PHE A 246 -1.47 13.94 0.45
CA PHE A 246 -1.15 12.79 -0.39
C PHE A 246 0.08 13.03 -1.28
N VAL A 247 0.34 14.26 -1.70
CA VAL A 247 1.62 14.64 -2.36
C VAL A 247 2.81 14.36 -1.44
N LYS A 248 2.77 14.81 -0.17
CA LYS A 248 3.84 14.56 0.80
C LYS A 248 3.97 13.10 1.21
N TYR A 249 2.86 12.36 1.24
CA TYR A 249 2.86 10.91 1.41
C TYR A 249 3.64 10.22 0.28
N LEU A 250 3.39 10.56 -0.98
CA LEU A 250 4.12 9.98 -2.12
C LEU A 250 5.60 10.37 -2.13
N GLU A 251 5.94 11.59 -1.70
CA GLU A 251 7.33 12.03 -1.52
C GLU A 251 8.06 11.15 -0.50
N LEU A 252 7.43 10.90 0.66
CA LEU A 252 7.94 9.97 1.67
C LEU A 252 8.06 8.54 1.13
N MET A 253 7.02 8.00 0.48
CA MET A 253 7.01 6.62 -0.03
C MET A 253 8.08 6.41 -1.09
N ARG A 254 8.24 7.32 -2.05
CA ARG A 254 9.32 7.27 -3.06
C ARG A 254 10.70 7.35 -2.40
N LYS A 255 10.85 8.17 -1.36
CA LYS A 255 12.10 8.26 -0.59
C LYS A 255 12.41 6.93 0.10
N LEU A 256 11.47 6.35 0.85
CA LEU A 256 11.66 5.04 1.50
C LEU A 256 11.97 3.92 0.49
N GLN A 257 11.19 3.83 -0.60
CA GLN A 257 11.37 2.85 -1.67
C GLN A 257 12.78 2.91 -2.27
N THR A 258 13.29 4.12 -2.55
CA THR A 258 14.61 4.31 -3.17
C THR A 258 15.78 4.26 -2.19
N THR A 259 15.63 4.78 -0.97
CA THR A 259 16.67 4.75 0.07
C THR A 259 16.84 3.33 0.61
N TYR A 260 15.77 2.70 1.09
CA TYR A 260 15.84 1.40 1.74
C TYR A 260 15.58 0.21 0.80
N CYS A 261 15.48 0.44 -0.52
CA CYS A 261 15.25 -0.62 -1.51
C CYS A 261 14.08 -1.56 -1.13
N LEU A 262 12.94 -0.97 -0.75
CA LEU A 262 11.75 -1.75 -0.40
C LEU A 262 11.34 -2.62 -1.58
N GLU A 263 10.84 -3.83 -1.31
CA GLU A 263 10.29 -4.70 -2.35
C GLU A 263 8.82 -4.35 -2.65
N PRO A 264 8.34 -4.55 -3.89
CA PRO A 264 6.91 -4.58 -4.17
C PRO A 264 6.24 -5.74 -3.41
N ALA A 265 5.24 -5.43 -2.58
CA ALA A 265 4.53 -6.44 -1.81
C ALA A 265 3.67 -7.35 -2.71
N GLY A 266 3.07 -6.78 -3.76
CA GLY A 266 2.15 -7.48 -4.67
C GLY A 266 2.83 -8.33 -5.75
N SER A 267 2.20 -9.44 -6.13
CA SER A 267 2.73 -10.44 -7.08
C SER A 267 2.41 -10.19 -8.57
N HIS A 268 1.77 -9.07 -8.91
CA HIS A 268 1.30 -8.81 -10.29
C HIS A 268 2.44 -8.54 -11.29
N GLY A 269 3.61 -8.08 -10.83
CA GLY A 269 4.75 -7.75 -11.70
C GLY A 269 4.35 -6.77 -12.83
N VAL A 270 4.75 -7.07 -14.07
CA VAL A 270 4.40 -6.26 -15.25
C VAL A 270 2.89 -6.19 -15.57
N TRP A 271 2.07 -7.03 -14.92
CA TRP A 271 0.60 -7.03 -15.07
C TRP A 271 -0.12 -6.16 -14.02
N GLY A 272 0.63 -5.50 -13.13
CA GLY A 272 0.10 -4.46 -12.25
C GLY A 272 -0.08 -3.12 -12.99
N LEU A 273 -0.81 -2.18 -12.37
CA LEU A 273 -0.85 -0.79 -12.84
C LEU A 273 0.50 -0.10 -12.63
N ASP A 274 1.05 -0.28 -11.43
CA ASP A 274 2.37 0.15 -10.97
C ASP A 274 2.83 -0.84 -9.88
N ASP A 275 4.11 -0.82 -9.53
CA ASP A 275 4.68 -1.74 -8.53
C ASP A 275 4.16 -1.45 -7.11
N TYR A 276 3.79 -0.20 -6.82
CA TYR A 276 3.55 0.29 -5.47
C TYR A 276 2.20 1.00 -5.29
N HIS A 277 1.77 1.79 -6.28
CA HIS A 277 0.73 2.80 -6.11
C HIS A 277 -0.47 2.63 -7.05
N PHE A 278 -1.66 3.03 -6.61
CA PHE A 278 -2.88 3.04 -7.40
C PHE A 278 -3.62 4.37 -7.31
N LEU A 279 -3.87 4.85 -6.08
CA LEU A 279 -4.60 6.09 -5.81
C LEU A 279 -4.05 7.34 -6.53
N PRO A 280 -2.74 7.59 -6.71
CA PRO A 280 -2.29 8.78 -7.43
C PRO A 280 -2.66 8.77 -8.92
N PHE A 281 -2.89 7.59 -9.52
CA PHE A 281 -3.40 7.51 -10.90
C PHE A 281 -4.90 7.85 -10.96
N ILE A 282 -5.68 7.50 -9.94
CA ILE A 282 -7.07 7.95 -9.81
C ILE A 282 -7.10 9.48 -9.66
N PHE A 283 -6.44 10.01 -8.64
CA PHE A 283 -6.46 11.45 -8.35
C PHE A 283 -5.87 12.26 -9.51
N GLY A 284 -4.71 11.85 -10.03
CA GLY A 284 -4.04 12.54 -11.14
C GLY A 284 -4.78 12.45 -12.47
N SER A 285 -5.53 11.37 -12.74
CA SER A 285 -6.40 11.34 -13.92
C SER A 285 -7.59 12.28 -13.76
N SER A 286 -8.10 12.49 -12.54
CA SER A 286 -9.13 13.48 -12.24
C SER A 286 -8.66 14.92 -12.47
N GLN A 287 -7.45 15.26 -12.01
CA GLN A 287 -6.82 16.56 -12.27
C GLN A 287 -6.74 16.90 -13.78
N LEU A 288 -6.62 15.89 -14.63
CA LEU A 288 -6.49 16.03 -16.07
C LEU A 288 -7.83 15.91 -16.82
N ILE A 289 -8.95 15.68 -16.12
CA ILE A 289 -10.28 15.71 -16.73
C ILE A 289 -10.54 17.07 -17.38
N ASP A 290 -11.10 17.03 -18.60
CA ASP A 290 -11.42 18.17 -19.44
C ASP A 290 -10.22 19.09 -19.79
N HIS A 291 -8.99 18.68 -19.47
CA HIS A 291 -7.78 19.42 -19.79
C HIS A 291 -7.62 19.62 -21.31
N LYS A 292 -7.41 20.87 -21.73
CA LYS A 292 -7.51 21.31 -23.14
C LYS A 292 -6.55 20.56 -24.06
N TYR A 293 -5.27 20.49 -23.69
CA TYR A 293 -4.20 19.98 -24.57
C TYR A 293 -3.74 18.56 -24.22
N MET A 294 -3.28 18.31 -22.98
CA MET A 294 -2.85 16.98 -22.51
C MET A 294 -3.99 15.97 -22.55
N LYS A 295 -3.77 14.81 -23.18
CA LYS A 295 -4.68 13.65 -23.25
C LYS A 295 -3.97 12.41 -22.68
N PRO A 296 -4.63 11.26 -22.47
CA PRO A 296 -3.97 10.07 -21.92
C PRO A 296 -2.67 9.67 -22.65
N LYS A 297 -2.66 9.72 -23.99
CA LYS A 297 -1.44 9.50 -24.81
C LYS A 297 -0.29 10.49 -24.58
N SER A 298 -0.51 11.60 -23.88
CA SER A 298 0.53 12.61 -23.59
C SER A 298 1.58 12.12 -22.59
N ILE A 299 1.34 11.00 -21.89
CA ILE A 299 2.36 10.37 -21.02
C ILE A 299 3.62 9.91 -21.78
N HIS A 300 3.54 9.82 -23.11
CA HIS A 300 4.66 9.45 -23.99
C HIS A 300 5.49 10.62 -24.49
N ASN A 301 5.07 11.86 -24.22
CA ASN A 301 5.81 13.05 -24.62
C ASN A 301 6.68 13.54 -23.44
N GLU A 302 8.00 13.48 -23.60
CA GLU A 302 8.94 13.84 -22.52
C GLU A 302 8.83 15.31 -22.14
N ASP A 303 8.66 16.24 -23.10
CA ASP A 303 8.50 17.67 -22.80
C ASP A 303 7.32 17.93 -21.84
N ILE A 304 6.20 17.20 -22.01
CA ILE A 304 5.03 17.30 -21.14
C ILE A 304 5.33 16.71 -19.76
N LEU A 305 6.07 15.61 -19.67
CA LEU A 305 6.46 15.05 -18.38
C LEU A 305 7.41 15.99 -17.63
N GLU A 306 8.45 16.50 -18.29
CA GLU A 306 9.45 17.37 -17.68
C GLU A 306 8.87 18.70 -17.21
N ASN A 307 7.95 19.31 -17.97
CA ASN A 307 7.40 20.63 -17.65
C ASN A 307 6.15 20.60 -16.75
N PHE A 308 5.48 19.46 -16.57
CA PHE A 308 4.19 19.40 -15.85
C PHE A 308 4.04 18.26 -14.82
N SER A 309 5.05 17.42 -14.61
CA SER A 309 4.99 16.35 -13.59
C SER A 309 4.99 16.83 -12.13
N ASN A 310 5.35 18.09 -11.89
CA ASN A 310 5.19 18.77 -10.61
C ASN A 310 3.75 19.25 -10.35
N GLU A 311 2.92 19.38 -11.39
CA GLU A 311 1.56 19.93 -11.30
C GLU A 311 0.46 18.86 -11.31
N TYR A 312 0.76 17.64 -11.79
CA TYR A 312 -0.22 16.57 -11.98
C TYR A 312 0.31 15.22 -11.47
N LEU A 313 -0.39 14.61 -10.52
CA LEU A 313 -0.01 13.35 -9.86
C LEU A 313 0.22 12.20 -10.86
N TYR A 314 -0.59 12.12 -11.92
CA TYR A 314 -0.46 11.06 -12.92
C TYR A 314 0.89 11.16 -13.65
N LEU A 315 1.24 12.36 -14.11
CA LEU A 315 2.51 12.63 -14.79
C LEU A 315 3.70 12.46 -13.83
N SER A 316 3.53 12.85 -12.55
CA SER A 316 4.49 12.60 -11.47
C SER A 316 4.80 11.11 -11.27
N CYS A 317 3.81 10.23 -11.38
CA CYS A 317 4.03 8.79 -11.33
C CYS A 317 4.72 8.26 -12.59
N ILE A 318 4.30 8.70 -13.79
CA ILE A 318 4.93 8.26 -15.05
C ILE A 318 6.42 8.63 -15.10
N ILE A 319 6.79 9.86 -14.74
CA ILE A 319 8.20 10.28 -14.75
C ILE A 319 9.03 9.52 -13.70
N PHE A 320 8.43 9.19 -12.54
CA PHE A 320 9.09 8.34 -11.54
C PHE A 320 9.33 6.91 -12.06
N ILE A 321 8.32 6.30 -12.70
CA ILE A 321 8.43 4.98 -13.32
C ILE A 321 9.55 4.96 -14.38
N LYS A 322 9.56 5.93 -15.32
CA LYS A 322 10.63 6.06 -16.33
C LYS A 322 12.02 6.29 -15.74
N LYS A 323 12.10 6.91 -14.56
CA LYS A 323 13.37 7.10 -13.84
C LYS A 323 13.89 5.78 -13.28
N VAL A 324 13.05 4.98 -12.62
CA VAL A 324 13.47 3.76 -11.90
C VAL A 324 13.51 2.50 -12.77
N LYS A 325 12.58 2.34 -13.72
CA LYS A 325 12.58 1.24 -14.71
C LYS A 325 13.38 1.65 -15.95
N LYS A 326 14.02 0.67 -16.61
CA LYS A 326 14.79 0.86 -17.85
C LYS A 326 14.20 -0.03 -18.95
N GLY A 327 14.31 0.39 -20.20
CA GLY A 327 13.72 -0.28 -21.37
C GLY A 327 12.60 0.55 -22.00
N VAL A 328 11.81 -0.07 -22.86
CA VAL A 328 10.65 0.58 -23.49
C VAL A 328 9.48 0.61 -22.50
N PHE A 329 8.77 1.73 -22.41
CA PHE A 329 7.68 1.90 -21.43
C PHE A 329 6.59 0.82 -21.55
N ALA A 330 6.22 0.46 -22.79
CA ALA A 330 5.27 -0.61 -23.09
C ALA A 330 5.73 -2.01 -22.64
N GLU A 331 7.03 -2.26 -22.46
CA GLU A 331 7.56 -3.56 -22.03
C GLU A 331 7.50 -3.72 -20.50
N HIS A 332 7.84 -2.65 -19.75
CA HIS A 332 7.92 -2.69 -18.29
C HIS A 332 6.69 -2.15 -17.55
N SER A 333 5.79 -1.47 -18.29
CA SER A 333 4.54 -0.88 -17.80
C SER A 333 3.40 -0.99 -18.85
N PRO A 334 3.14 -2.18 -19.43
CA PRO A 334 2.18 -2.38 -20.52
C PRO A 334 0.76 -1.89 -20.19
N MET A 335 0.31 -2.02 -18.94
CA MET A 335 -1.03 -1.59 -18.54
C MET A 335 -1.21 -0.06 -18.60
N LEU A 336 -0.20 0.71 -18.20
CA LEU A 336 -0.23 2.18 -18.31
C LEU A 336 -0.11 2.62 -19.78
N ASP A 337 0.61 1.86 -20.60
CA ASP A 337 0.70 2.07 -22.05
C ASP A 337 -0.66 1.85 -22.73
N ASP A 338 -1.33 0.72 -22.46
CA ASP A 338 -2.70 0.42 -22.91
C ASP A 338 -3.70 1.51 -22.48
N ILE A 339 -3.62 1.97 -21.21
CA ILE A 339 -4.48 3.03 -20.68
C ILE A 339 -4.24 4.37 -21.40
N SER A 340 -3.03 4.63 -21.91
CA SER A 340 -2.72 5.83 -22.69
C SER A 340 -3.52 5.91 -24.01
N GLY A 341 -3.97 4.76 -24.54
CA GLY A 341 -4.85 4.65 -25.70
C GLY A 341 -6.31 5.04 -25.44
N VAL A 342 -6.72 5.21 -24.19
CA VAL A 342 -8.08 5.65 -23.83
C VAL A 342 -8.31 7.10 -24.29
N PRO A 343 -9.43 7.44 -24.95
CA PRO A 343 -9.56 8.71 -25.67
C PRO A 343 -9.63 9.97 -24.79
N ASN A 344 -9.97 9.86 -23.50
CA ASN A 344 -10.02 11.01 -22.58
C ASN A 344 -9.84 10.59 -21.11
N TRP A 345 -9.40 11.55 -20.30
CA TRP A 345 -9.12 11.37 -18.87
C TRP A 345 -10.35 11.03 -18.03
N ASN A 346 -11.56 11.46 -18.40
CA ASN A 346 -12.79 11.09 -17.69
C ASN A 346 -13.06 9.58 -17.78
N LYS A 347 -12.82 8.97 -18.96
CA LYS A 347 -12.86 7.51 -19.12
C LYS A 347 -11.71 6.80 -18.41
N VAL A 348 -10.51 7.37 -18.36
CA VAL A 348 -9.38 6.83 -17.58
C VAL A 348 -9.72 6.79 -16.09
N ASN A 349 -10.12 7.91 -15.51
CA ASN A 349 -10.50 8.01 -14.10
C ASN A 349 -11.67 7.05 -13.75
N SER A 350 -12.73 7.05 -14.56
CA SER A 350 -13.84 6.09 -14.41
C SER A 350 -13.38 4.63 -14.47
N GLY A 351 -12.44 4.30 -15.36
CA GLY A 351 -11.86 2.96 -15.48
C GLY A 351 -11.00 2.58 -14.27
N LEU A 352 -10.18 3.50 -13.79
CA LEU A 352 -9.31 3.31 -12.63
C LEU A 352 -10.10 3.16 -11.32
N LEU A 353 -11.18 3.92 -11.12
CA LEU A 353 -12.06 3.74 -9.95
C LEU A 353 -12.70 2.35 -9.92
N LYS A 354 -13.14 1.83 -11.08
CA LYS A 354 -13.62 0.44 -11.19
C LYS A 354 -12.50 -0.57 -10.99
N MET A 355 -11.33 -0.33 -11.57
CA MET A 355 -10.20 -1.25 -11.46
C MET A 355 -9.66 -1.31 -10.03
N TYR A 356 -9.60 -0.21 -9.28
CA TYR A 356 -9.23 -0.21 -7.86
C TYR A 356 -10.17 -1.08 -7.02
N LYS A 357 -11.48 -0.99 -7.29
CA LYS A 357 -12.50 -1.84 -6.67
C LYS A 357 -12.25 -3.33 -6.90
N ILE A 358 -11.84 -3.75 -8.11
CA ILE A 358 -11.63 -5.16 -8.47
C ILE A 358 -10.22 -5.66 -8.12
N GLU A 359 -9.17 -4.89 -8.45
CA GLU A 359 -7.76 -5.30 -8.36
C GLU A 359 -7.08 -4.88 -7.05
N VAL A 360 -7.73 -4.08 -6.19
CA VAL A 360 -7.29 -3.80 -4.82
C VAL A 360 -8.33 -4.28 -3.81
N LEU A 361 -9.52 -3.66 -3.78
CA LEU A 361 -10.51 -3.89 -2.70
C LEU A 361 -11.18 -5.28 -2.72
N GLN A 362 -11.14 -5.99 -3.83
CA GLN A 362 -11.66 -7.37 -3.94
C GLN A 362 -10.56 -8.45 -3.89
N LYS A 363 -9.28 -8.10 -3.65
CA LYS A 363 -8.19 -9.08 -3.56
C LYS A 363 -7.91 -9.46 -2.13
N VAL A 364 -8.23 -10.70 -1.75
CA VAL A 364 -7.89 -11.29 -0.44
C VAL A 364 -6.41 -11.06 -0.08
N PRO A 365 -5.40 -11.30 -0.94
CA PRO A 365 -3.98 -11.14 -0.56
C PRO A 365 -3.59 -9.70 -0.18
N ILE A 366 -4.34 -8.70 -0.63
CA ILE A 366 -4.14 -7.28 -0.30
C ILE A 366 -4.98 -6.92 0.94
N MET A 367 -6.28 -7.19 0.89
CA MET A 367 -7.24 -6.73 1.90
C MET A 367 -7.25 -7.56 3.20
N GLN A 368 -6.60 -8.72 3.25
CA GLN A 368 -6.30 -9.44 4.50
C GLN A 368 -5.47 -8.61 5.51
N HIS A 369 -4.86 -7.50 5.07
CA HIS A 369 -4.10 -6.57 5.91
C HIS A 369 -4.91 -5.33 6.32
N PHE A 370 -6.11 -5.14 5.75
CA PHE A 370 -7.01 -4.06 6.11
C PHE A 370 -7.60 -4.28 7.51
N LEU A 371 -7.68 -3.21 8.30
CA LEU A 371 -8.03 -3.26 9.71
C LEU A 371 -9.47 -2.77 9.97
N PHE A 372 -10.17 -3.40 10.91
CA PHE A 372 -11.55 -3.08 11.27
C PHE A 372 -11.69 -2.79 12.77
N GLY A 373 -12.22 -1.61 13.09
CA GLY A 373 -12.41 -1.10 14.45
C GLY A 373 -13.84 -0.62 14.72
N SER A 374 -14.00 0.44 15.50
CA SER A 374 -15.30 1.08 15.78
C SER A 374 -15.69 2.14 14.74
N ILE A 375 -14.69 2.76 14.09
CA ILE A 375 -14.83 3.76 13.04
C ILE A 375 -15.06 3.07 11.69
N ILE A 376 -14.17 2.13 11.33
CA ILE A 376 -14.32 1.26 10.16
C ILE A 376 -14.87 -0.09 10.62
N GLN A 377 -16.20 -0.21 10.67
CA GLN A 377 -16.88 -1.35 11.25
C GLN A 377 -16.91 -2.55 10.30
N TRP A 378 -16.60 -3.73 10.84
CA TRP A 378 -16.96 -5.01 10.24
C TRP A 378 -18.46 -5.23 10.39
N GLN A 379 -19.18 -5.32 9.27
CA GLN A 379 -20.65 -5.47 9.19
C GLN A 379 -20.99 -6.61 8.23
#